data_AF-A0A0F0LNP7-F1
#
_entry.id   AF-A0A0F0LNP7-F1
#
_cell.length_a   1.000
_cell.length_b   1.000
_cell.length_c   1.000
_cell.angle_alpha   90.00
_cell.angle_beta   90.00
_cell.angle_gamma   90.00
#
_symmetry.space_group_name_H-M   'P 1'
#
loop_
_entity.id
_entity.type
_entity.pdbx_description
1 polymer ?
#
loop_
_entity_poly.entity_id
_entity_poly.type
_entity_poly.pdbx_seq_one_letter_code
_entity_poly.pdbx_strand_id
1 'polypeptide(L)'
;MLRVEDRELDARLDALRREGDVRAVLEDFNRRVVDARRQLLGGPPVVTKPRDVDAEVEAWHGRRAAAAAAEPPALEPRKRWFRRS
;
A
#
# COMPACT_ATOMS: atom_id res chain seq x y z
N MET A 1 0.53 19.58 7.47
CA MET A 1 -0.82 19.12 7.84
C MET A 1 -0.86 17.61 7.67
N LEU A 2 -0.75 16.86 8.75
CA LEU A 2 -0.55 15.40 8.69
C LEU A 2 -1.77 14.61 8.17
N ARG A 3 -2.96 15.24 8.15
CA ARG A 3 -4.17 14.69 7.52
C ARG A 3 -4.11 14.63 5.99
N VAL A 4 -3.30 15.48 5.37
CA VAL A 4 -3.08 15.47 3.92
C VAL A 4 -2.11 14.34 3.58
N GLU A 5 -1.00 14.23 4.33
CA GLU A 5 -0.04 13.13 4.17
C GLU A 5 -0.65 11.74 4.40
N ASP A 6 -1.61 11.62 5.33
CA ASP A 6 -2.34 10.37 5.57
C ASP A 6 -3.19 9.94 4.36
N ARG A 7 -3.86 10.90 3.69
CA ARG A 7 -4.61 10.63 2.46
C ARG A 7 -3.72 10.32 1.26
N GLU A 8 -2.56 10.95 1.18
CA GLU A 8 -1.57 10.67 0.12
C GLU A 8 -0.86 9.33 0.34
N LEU A 9 -0.77 8.87 1.59
CA LEU A 9 -0.18 7.57 1.92
C LEU A 9 -0.96 6.43 1.27
N ASP A 10 -2.29 6.40 1.42
CA ASP A 10 -3.12 5.34 0.83
C ASP A 10 -2.96 5.27 -0.70
N ALA A 11 -2.97 6.41 -1.39
CA ALA A 11 -2.75 6.48 -2.84
C ALA A 11 -1.33 6.03 -3.25
N ARG A 12 -0.32 6.34 -2.43
CA ARG A 12 1.05 5.90 -2.66
C ARG A 12 1.21 4.39 -2.46
N LEU A 13 0.54 3.81 -1.46
CA LEU A 13 0.54 2.36 -1.24
C LEU A 13 -0.16 1.62 -2.40
N ASP A 14 -1.25 2.17 -2.91
CA ASP A 14 -1.98 1.58 -4.05
C ASP A 14 -1.18 1.61 -5.36
N ALA A 15 -0.24 2.56 -5.52
CA ALA A 15 0.68 2.58 -6.67
C ALA A 15 1.78 1.50 -6.59
N LEU A 16 2.03 0.93 -5.41
CA LEU A 16 3.04 -0.11 -5.21
C LEU A 16 2.50 -1.48 -5.61
N ARG A 17 3.38 -2.29 -6.23
CA ARG A 17 3.02 -3.63 -6.74
C ARG A 17 3.52 -4.78 -5.87
N ARG A 18 4.38 -4.50 -4.89
CA ARG A 18 5.02 -5.51 -4.05
C ARG A 18 4.74 -5.22 -2.58
N GLU A 19 4.38 -6.25 -1.83
CA GLU A 19 4.17 -6.15 -0.38
C GLU A 19 5.41 -5.61 0.35
N GLY A 20 6.62 -6.02 -0.05
CA GLY A 20 7.85 -5.54 0.57
C GLY A 20 8.04 -4.03 0.46
N ASP A 21 7.62 -3.43 -0.67
CA ASP A 21 7.69 -1.98 -0.86
C ASP A 21 6.63 -1.26 -0.01
N VAL A 22 5.43 -1.84 0.10
CA VAL A 22 4.34 -1.34 0.97
C VAL A 22 4.77 -1.34 2.43
N ARG A 23 5.34 -2.45 2.91
CA ARG A 23 5.86 -2.59 4.27
C ARG A 23 6.97 -1.56 4.56
N ALA A 24 7.93 -1.41 3.65
CA ALA A 24 9.01 -0.44 3.81
C ALA A 24 8.52 1.02 3.90
N VAL A 25 7.51 1.40 3.11
CA VAL A 25 6.92 2.74 3.16
C VAL A 25 6.14 2.98 4.46
N LEU A 26 5.39 1.98 4.94
CA LEU A 26 4.66 2.04 6.21
C LEU A 26 5.61 2.15 7.41
N GLU A 27 6.70 1.37 7.41
CA GLU A 27 7.72 1.42 8.45
C GLU A 27 8.44 2.78 8.49
N ASP A 28 8.80 3.33 7.32
CA ASP A 28 9.40 4.67 7.22
C ASP A 28 8.45 5.76 7.72
N PHE A 29 7.17 5.67 7.37
CA PHE A 29 6.14 6.58 7.87
C PHE A 29 6.02 6.52 9.39
N ASN A 30 5.93 5.32 9.96
CA ASN A 30 5.85 5.11 11.40
C ASN A 30 7.09 5.64 12.12
N ARG A 31 8.29 5.45 11.56
CA ARG A 31 9.53 6.02 12.08
C ARG A 31 9.46 7.55 12.14
N ARG A 32 9.05 8.21 11.04
CA ARG A 32 8.90 9.67 11.01
C ARG A 32 7.85 10.18 11.99
N VAL A 33 6.75 9.44 12.19
CA VAL A 33 5.74 9.75 13.22
C VAL A 33 6.34 9.68 14.62
N VAL A 34 7.13 8.65 14.92
CA VAL A 34 7.80 8.49 16.22
C VAL A 34 8.85 9.57 16.44
N ASP A 35 9.66 9.90 15.43
CA ASP A 35 10.68 10.95 15.52
C ASP A 35 10.06 12.33 15.72
N ALA A 36 9.00 12.65 14.98
CA ALA A 36 8.25 13.90 15.13
C ALA A 36 7.61 14.02 16.53
N ARG A 37 7.14 12.90 17.11
CA ARG A 37 6.67 12.85 18.50
C ARG A 37 7.81 13.04 19.50
N ARG A 38 8.97 12.44 19.26
CA ARG A 38 10.16 12.54 20.13
C ARG A 38 10.79 13.93 20.14
N GLN A 39 10.79 14.63 19.01
CA GLN A 39 11.38 15.96 18.86
C GLN A 39 10.55 17.08 19.52
N LEU A 40 9.37 16.74 20.04
CA LEU A 40 8.38 17.67 20.56
C LEU A 40 8.59 17.95 22.05
N LEU A 41 9.70 18.60 22.41
CA LEU A 41 10.01 19.04 23.78
C LEU A 41 9.38 20.40 24.16
N GLY A 42 8.29 20.85 23.52
CA GLY A 42 7.67 22.14 23.90
C GLY A 42 6.56 22.74 23.03
N GLY A 43 5.77 21.97 22.29
CA GLY A 43 4.67 22.49 21.47
C GLY A 43 3.49 21.52 21.33
N PRO A 44 2.35 21.93 20.75
CA PRO A 44 1.16 21.08 20.62
C PRO A 44 1.43 19.78 19.84
N PRO A 45 0.89 18.61 20.27
CA PRO A 45 1.37 17.29 19.86
C PRO A 45 1.11 16.95 18.39
N VAL A 46 2.10 16.32 17.75
CA VAL A 46 1.98 15.69 16.42
C VAL A 46 0.82 14.69 16.45
N VAL A 47 -0.19 14.93 15.60
CA VAL A 47 -1.55 14.37 15.72
C VAL A 47 -1.73 13.00 15.03
N THR A 48 -0.77 12.54 14.21
CA THR A 48 -0.94 11.25 13.51
C THR A 48 -0.45 10.09 14.34
N LYS A 49 -1.31 9.08 14.42
CA LYS A 49 -1.00 7.80 15.05
C LYS A 49 -0.18 6.95 14.06
N PRO A 50 0.76 6.14 14.56
CA PRO A 50 1.38 5.10 13.74
C PRO A 50 0.29 4.20 13.14
N ARG A 51 0.48 3.77 11.89
CA ARG A 51 -0.40 2.82 11.20
C ARG A 51 0.05 1.39 11.50
N ASP A 52 -0.89 0.47 11.62
CA ASP A 52 -0.57 -0.96 11.77
C ASP A 52 -0.12 -1.51 10.41
N VAL A 53 1.11 -2.00 10.35
CA VAL A 53 1.73 -2.40 9.09
C VAL A 53 1.03 -3.62 8.49
N ASP A 54 0.65 -4.58 9.33
CA ASP A 54 0.04 -5.83 8.87
C ASP A 54 -1.40 -5.58 8.41
N ALA A 55 -2.17 -4.79 9.18
CA ALA A 55 -3.53 -4.44 8.80
C ALA A 55 -3.60 -3.65 7.48
N GLU A 56 -2.65 -2.75 7.24
CA GLU A 56 -2.58 -1.97 5.99
C GLU A 56 -2.17 -2.83 4.79
N VAL A 57 -1.24 -3.78 4.99
CA VAL A 57 -0.85 -4.76 3.97
C VAL A 57 -2.01 -5.67 3.61
N GLU A 58 -2.79 -6.14 4.59
CA GLU A 58 -4.00 -6.93 4.34
C GLU A 58 -5.05 -6.14 3.55
N ALA A 59 -5.29 -4.88 3.92
CA ALA A 59 -6.20 -4.01 3.20
C ALA A 59 -5.74 -3.76 1.75
N TRP A 60 -4.44 -3.57 1.52
CA TRP A 60 -3.85 -3.45 0.19
C TRP A 60 -4.04 -4.71 -0.66
N HIS A 61 -3.79 -5.90 -0.08
CA HIS A 61 -4.06 -7.19 -0.74
C HIS A 61 -5.54 -7.32 -1.12
N GLY A 62 -6.45 -6.94 -0.21
CA GLY A 62 -7.89 -6.94 -0.47
C GLY A 62 -8.27 -6.04 -1.65
N ARG A 63 -7.74 -4.81 -1.70
CA ARG A 63 -7.98 -3.88 -2.83
C ARG A 63 -7.44 -4.44 -4.15
N ARG A 64 -6.26 -5.04 -4.14
CA ARG A 64 -5.63 -5.67 -5.33
C ARG A 64 -6.42 -6.89 -5.81
N ALA A 65 -6.90 -7.73 -4.91
CA ALA A 65 -7.74 -8.88 -5.23
C ALA A 65 -9.08 -8.43 -5.83
N ALA A 66 -9.70 -7.39 -5.28
CA ALA A 66 -10.94 -6.82 -5.82
C ALA A 66 -10.73 -6.21 -7.22
N ALA A 67 -9.62 -5.50 -7.46
CA ALA A 67 -9.26 -4.98 -8.77
C ALA A 67 -9.00 -6.10 -9.80
N ALA A 68 -8.32 -7.17 -9.39
CA ALA A 68 -8.07 -8.34 -10.24
C ALA A 68 -9.37 -9.13 -10.56
N ALA A 69 -10.35 -9.12 -9.66
CA ALA A 69 -11.65 -9.74 -9.88
C ALA A 69 -12.59 -8.89 -10.77
N ALA A 70 -12.42 -7.57 -10.77
CA ALA A 70 -13.16 -6.64 -11.63
C ALA A 70 -12.66 -6.67 -13.09
N GLU A 71 -11.40 -7.05 -13.30
CA GLU A 71 -10.87 -7.35 -14.63
C GLU A 71 -11.29 -8.79 -14.99
N PRO A 72 -12.20 -9.00 -15.96
CA PRO A 72 -12.58 -10.35 -16.33
C PRO A 72 -11.32 -11.10 -16.78
N PRO A 73 -11.11 -12.35 -16.35
CA PRO A 73 -9.97 -13.12 -16.84
C PRO A 73 -10.08 -13.12 -18.36
N ALA A 74 -9.09 -12.52 -19.03
CA ALA A 74 -8.94 -12.68 -20.46
C ALA A 74 -8.71 -14.18 -20.67
N LEU A 75 -9.80 -14.89 -20.93
CA LEU A 75 -9.82 -16.29 -21.29
C LEU A 75 -8.95 -16.43 -22.53
N GLU A 76 -7.73 -16.91 -22.33
CA GLU A 76 -6.82 -17.20 -23.42
C GLU A 76 -7.50 -18.12 -24.43
N PRO A 77 -7.51 -17.81 -25.74
CA PRO A 77 -7.54 -18.87 -26.73
C PRO A 77 -6.13 -19.42 -26.82
N ARG A 78 -5.84 -20.38 -25.93
CA ARG A 78 -4.98 -21.55 -26.16
C ARG A 78 -4.75 -21.78 -27.66
N LYS A 79 -3.62 -21.30 -28.20
CA LYS A 79 -3.23 -21.54 -29.59
C LYS A 79 -2.84 -23.01 -29.74
N ARG A 80 -3.88 -23.83 -29.98
CA ARG A 80 -3.81 -25.23 -30.39
C ARG A 80 -2.96 -25.35 -31.66
N TRP A 81 -1.86 -26.08 -31.54
CA TRP A 81 -1.44 -27.15 -32.47
C TRP A 81 -1.58 -26.83 -33.97
N PHE A 82 -0.62 -26.10 -34.55
CA PHE A 82 -0.37 -26.23 -35.98
C PHE A 82 0.58 -27.39 -36.24
N ARG A 83 -0.06 -28.55 -36.38
CA ARG A 83 0.35 -29.67 -37.22
C ARG A 83 0.82 -29.14 -38.58
N ARG A 84 2.02 -29.51 -39.03
CA ARG A 84 2.27 -29.81 -40.46
C ARG A 84 3.56 -30.62 -40.65
N SER A 85 3.41 -31.57 -41.58
CA SER A 85 4.33 -32.57 -42.11
C SER A 85 5.66 -32.03 -42.62
#